data_AF-A0A5S9R7V9-F1
#
_entry.id   AF-A0A5S9R7V9-F1
#
_cell.length_a   1.000
_cell.length_b   1.000
_cell.length_c   1.000
_cell.angle_alpha   90.00
_cell.angle_beta   90.00
_cell.angle_gamma   90.00
#
_symmetry.space_group_name_H-M   'P 1'
#
loop_
_entity.id
_entity.type
_entity.pdbx_description
1 polymer ?
#
loop_
_entity_poly.entity_id
_entity_poly.type
_entity_poly.pdbx_seq_one_letter_code
_entity_poly.pdbx_strand_id
1 'polypeptide(L)'
;MTAAALLWAGWRLLGQTPYRIDIDVYRMGGQAWLDGQRLYADETEFYTQSGVDLPFTYPPLAAVLFAPFALLSLGGASAAITVTTLLLLLVSTVILLTRLEVWSTTRITGEPAWVRRCWLAAAVVAPAVIYLEPIRSNFDFGQINVVLMTLVIADCVPRRTPWPRGMLLGLAIALKLTPAVFLLYFLLRRDTRALLITAASAAVATLAGFAFAWRDSWEYWTQTVGNTGRIGPATLNTNQNIAGALARLGLGEGERFLLWTIACFAVLGLTVWAARRALRAGQPVLALICVAMFGLMVSPVSWSHHWVWALPTVLVSAVLAVRLRHVALGVVSALGVALMVWTPITLLPVHRETAAPLWRQLAGGSYLWWALAVIVVAGTVSTRAAVKSASSVDAAPVAARKP
;
A
#
# COMPACT_ATOMS: atom_id res chain seq x y z
N MET A 1 2.88 -16.85 22.87
CA MET A 1 1.81 -16.71 21.85
C MET A 1 2.32 -16.07 20.56
N THR A 2 2.93 -14.88 20.59
CA THR A 2 3.43 -14.19 19.36
C THR A 2 4.42 -15.01 18.53
N ALA A 3 5.41 -15.61 19.16
CA ALA A 3 6.37 -16.47 18.46
C ALA A 3 5.68 -17.66 17.77
N ALA A 4 4.74 -18.32 18.47
CA ALA A 4 3.96 -19.42 17.90
C ALA A 4 3.09 -18.97 16.72
N ALA A 5 2.46 -17.78 16.80
CA ALA A 5 1.67 -17.23 15.70
C ALA A 5 2.53 -16.89 14.47
N LEU A 6 3.73 -16.32 14.68
CA LEU A 6 4.69 -16.07 13.59
C LEU A 6 5.21 -17.36 12.98
N LEU A 7 5.57 -18.35 13.81
CA LEU A 7 6.02 -19.65 13.35
C LEU A 7 4.92 -20.35 12.55
N TRP A 8 3.67 -20.26 13.02
CA TRP A 8 2.52 -20.81 12.30
C TRP A 8 2.29 -20.08 10.97
N ALA A 9 2.37 -18.75 10.94
CA ALA A 9 2.26 -17.97 9.70
C ALA A 9 3.40 -18.33 8.73
N GLY A 10 4.64 -18.42 9.21
CA GLY A 10 5.79 -18.85 8.43
C GLY A 10 5.62 -20.26 7.87
N TRP A 11 5.16 -21.21 8.69
CA TRP A 11 4.83 -22.57 8.26
C TRP A 11 3.73 -22.58 7.21
N ARG A 12 2.66 -21.80 7.37
CA ARG A 12 1.59 -21.64 6.38
C ARG A 12 2.09 -21.12 5.04
N LEU A 13 3.02 -20.17 5.09
CA LEU A 13 3.54 -19.47 3.91
C LEU A 13 4.65 -20.23 3.17
N LEU A 14 5.46 -21.01 3.89
CA LEU A 14 6.67 -21.66 3.37
C LEU A 14 6.62 -23.19 3.43
N GLY A 15 5.77 -23.77 4.28
CA GLY A 15 5.61 -25.24 4.40
C GLY A 15 4.94 -25.87 3.20
N GLN A 16 4.24 -25.07 2.39
CA GLN A 16 3.91 -25.36 1.01
C GLN A 16 4.33 -24.13 0.20
N THR A 17 5.05 -24.31 -0.91
CA THR A 17 5.36 -23.22 -1.85
C THR A 17 4.34 -23.24 -2.98
N PRO A 18 3.13 -22.67 -2.79
CA PRO A 18 2.10 -22.67 -3.81
C PRO A 18 2.58 -21.89 -5.03
N TYR A 19 2.00 -22.23 -6.18
CA TYR A 19 2.16 -21.46 -7.40
C TYR A 19 1.71 -20.01 -7.17
N ARG A 20 2.51 -19.04 -7.63
CA ARG A 20 2.23 -17.62 -7.52
C ARG A 20 2.29 -17.00 -8.91
N ILE A 21 1.16 -16.53 -9.42
CA ILE A 21 1.07 -16.12 -10.83
C ILE A 21 1.93 -14.89 -11.15
N ASP A 22 2.00 -13.90 -10.26
CA ASP A 22 2.75 -12.66 -10.57
C ASP A 22 4.27 -12.87 -10.47
N ILE A 23 4.75 -13.73 -9.55
CA ILE A 23 6.19 -14.06 -9.53
C ILE A 23 6.59 -14.83 -10.79
N ASP A 24 5.66 -15.57 -11.41
CA ASP A 24 5.90 -16.24 -12.69
C ASP A 24 6.12 -15.20 -13.79
N VAL A 25 5.25 -14.19 -13.88
CA VAL A 25 5.40 -13.06 -14.82
C VAL A 25 6.66 -12.25 -14.53
N TYR A 26 7.02 -12.00 -13.27
CA TYR A 26 8.27 -11.29 -12.92
C TYR A 26 9.50 -12.09 -13.33
N ARG A 27 9.47 -13.41 -13.13
CA ARG A 27 10.55 -14.30 -13.54
C ARG A 27 10.70 -14.31 -15.06
N MET A 28 9.60 -14.45 -15.78
CA MET A 28 9.61 -14.47 -17.24
C MET A 28 9.98 -13.12 -17.84
N GLY A 29 9.53 -11.99 -17.27
CA GLY A 29 9.98 -10.66 -17.70
C GLY A 29 11.46 -10.42 -17.45
N GLY A 30 11.98 -10.87 -16.30
CA GLY A 30 13.42 -10.85 -16.02
C GLY A 30 14.22 -11.73 -16.97
N GLN A 31 13.72 -12.92 -17.30
CA GLN A 31 14.32 -13.83 -18.27
C GLN A 31 14.31 -13.24 -19.68
N ALA A 32 13.18 -12.68 -20.13
CA ALA A 32 13.07 -12.01 -21.42
C ALA A 32 14.09 -10.89 -21.57
N TRP A 33 14.30 -10.09 -20.52
CA TRP A 33 15.35 -9.07 -20.51
C TRP A 33 16.76 -9.68 -20.62
N LEU A 34 17.07 -10.74 -19.87
CA LEU A 34 18.36 -11.44 -19.95
C LEU A 34 18.63 -12.03 -21.34
N ASP A 35 17.59 -12.52 -22.00
CA ASP A 35 17.66 -13.12 -23.34
C ASP A 35 17.60 -12.08 -24.48
N GLY A 36 17.47 -10.79 -24.16
CA GLY A 36 17.32 -9.71 -25.15
C GLY A 36 16.00 -9.72 -25.91
N GLN A 37 14.97 -10.39 -25.37
CA GLN A 37 13.61 -10.41 -25.90
C GLN A 37 12.84 -9.13 -25.52
N ARG A 38 11.88 -8.73 -26.36
CA ARG A 38 11.09 -7.51 -26.15
C ARG A 38 9.98 -7.78 -25.14
N LEU A 39 9.77 -6.85 -24.21
CA LEU A 39 8.80 -6.99 -23.11
C LEU A 39 7.37 -6.59 -23.50
N TYR A 40 7.21 -5.74 -24.52
CA TYR A 40 5.91 -5.15 -24.88
C TYR A 40 5.52 -5.29 -26.36
N ALA A 41 6.43 -5.80 -27.20
CA ALA A 41 6.19 -5.86 -28.64
C ALA A 41 4.99 -6.77 -28.96
N ASP A 42 4.18 -6.41 -29.96
CA ASP A 42 3.11 -7.25 -30.51
C ASP A 42 2.14 -7.84 -29.45
N GLU A 43 1.82 -7.05 -28.42
CA GLU A 43 0.98 -7.50 -27.29
C GLU A 43 1.55 -8.73 -26.57
N THR A 44 2.88 -8.85 -26.48
CA THR A 44 3.56 -9.98 -25.82
C THR A 44 2.93 -10.28 -24.45
N GLU A 45 2.39 -11.49 -24.33
CA GLU A 45 1.91 -12.07 -23.09
C GLU A 45 2.81 -13.23 -22.67
N PHE A 46 2.91 -13.42 -21.37
CA PHE A 46 3.71 -14.48 -20.77
C PHE A 46 2.81 -15.65 -20.38
N TYR A 47 3.08 -16.82 -20.98
CA TYR A 47 2.37 -18.07 -20.73
C TYR A 47 2.65 -18.58 -19.31
N THR A 48 1.69 -18.37 -18.41
CA THR A 48 1.84 -18.77 -17.01
C THR A 48 1.55 -20.25 -16.80
N GLN A 49 2.14 -20.87 -15.77
CA GLN A 49 1.81 -22.29 -15.45
C GLN A 49 0.35 -22.52 -15.06
N SER A 50 -0.39 -21.45 -14.73
CA SER A 50 -1.83 -21.52 -14.48
C SER A 50 -2.69 -21.56 -15.74
N GLY A 51 -2.09 -21.48 -16.93
CA GLY A 51 -2.80 -21.49 -18.22
C GLY A 51 -3.47 -20.16 -18.57
N VAL A 52 -3.04 -19.08 -17.93
CA VAL A 52 -3.51 -17.71 -18.20
C VAL A 52 -2.35 -16.89 -18.72
N ASP A 53 -2.54 -16.20 -19.83
CA ASP A 53 -1.50 -15.35 -20.42
C ASP A 53 -1.62 -13.95 -19.84
N LEU A 54 -0.48 -13.38 -19.43
CA LEU A 54 -0.45 -12.07 -18.78
C LEU A 54 0.65 -11.18 -19.36
N PRO A 55 0.37 -9.89 -19.64
CA PRO A 55 1.39 -8.97 -20.10
C PRO A 55 2.30 -8.50 -18.96
N PHE A 56 3.52 -8.07 -19.29
CA PHE A 56 4.37 -7.37 -18.33
C PHE A 56 3.88 -5.92 -18.13
N THR A 57 3.50 -5.55 -16.91
CA THR A 57 2.81 -4.28 -16.63
C THR A 57 3.68 -3.16 -16.05
N TYR A 58 4.92 -3.47 -15.69
CA TYR A 58 5.82 -2.57 -14.97
C TYR A 58 6.77 -1.82 -15.92
N PRO A 59 7.35 -0.67 -15.52
CA PRO A 59 8.45 -0.06 -16.26
C PRO A 59 9.64 -1.03 -16.45
N PRO A 60 10.46 -0.88 -17.50
CA PRO A 60 11.53 -1.83 -17.82
C PRO A 60 12.59 -2.02 -16.74
N LEU A 61 12.87 -1.00 -15.93
CA LEU A 61 13.78 -1.13 -14.79
C LEU A 61 13.32 -2.25 -13.83
N ALA A 62 12.00 -2.49 -13.72
CA ALA A 62 11.48 -3.57 -12.90
C ALA A 62 11.90 -4.94 -13.43
N ALA A 63 11.92 -5.15 -14.76
CA ALA A 63 12.38 -6.41 -15.34
C ALA A 63 13.86 -6.67 -15.00
N VAL A 64 14.71 -5.64 -15.07
CA VAL A 64 16.11 -5.70 -14.63
C VAL A 64 16.22 -6.10 -13.16
N LEU A 65 15.41 -5.49 -12.29
CA LEU A 65 15.41 -5.80 -10.85
C LEU A 65 14.74 -7.14 -10.51
N PHE A 66 13.92 -7.70 -11.40
CA PHE A 66 13.36 -9.04 -11.28
C PHE A 66 14.23 -10.13 -11.92
N ALA A 67 15.23 -9.78 -12.73
CA ALA A 67 16.15 -10.72 -13.34
C ALA A 67 16.80 -11.71 -12.36
N PRO A 68 17.13 -11.36 -11.10
CA PRO A 68 17.60 -12.35 -10.12
C PRO A 68 16.60 -13.48 -9.84
N PHE A 69 15.30 -13.24 -9.96
CA PHE A 69 14.29 -14.30 -9.82
C PHE A 69 14.32 -15.27 -11.01
N ALA A 70 14.74 -14.84 -12.21
CA ALA A 70 14.91 -15.69 -13.39
C ALA A 70 15.97 -16.78 -13.17
N LEU A 71 16.97 -16.50 -12.32
CA LEU A 71 18.02 -17.45 -11.97
C LEU A 71 17.58 -18.52 -10.96
N LEU A 72 16.38 -18.37 -10.38
CA LEU A 72 15.83 -19.31 -9.40
C LEU A 72 14.78 -20.20 -10.06
N SER A 73 14.59 -21.41 -9.52
CA SER A 73 13.38 -22.16 -9.81
C SER A 73 12.15 -21.36 -9.36
N LEU A 74 10.98 -21.61 -9.97
CA LEU A 74 9.74 -20.93 -9.57
C LEU A 74 9.44 -21.08 -8.08
N GLY A 75 9.72 -22.25 -7.50
CA GLY A 75 9.60 -22.48 -6.06
C GLY A 75 10.58 -21.63 -5.24
N GLY A 76 11.84 -21.51 -5.69
CA GLY A 76 12.85 -20.67 -5.07
C GLY A 76 12.50 -19.18 -5.13
N ALA A 77 12.06 -18.68 -6.29
CA ALA A 77 11.58 -17.32 -6.45
C ALA A 77 10.35 -17.04 -5.56
N SER A 78 9.41 -17.99 -5.50
CA SER A 78 8.21 -17.91 -4.64
C SER A 78 8.58 -17.84 -3.15
N ALA A 79 9.55 -18.63 -2.70
CA ALA A 79 10.05 -18.57 -1.33
C ALA A 79 10.75 -17.23 -1.05
N ALA A 80 11.61 -16.77 -1.97
CA ALA A 80 12.35 -15.51 -1.82
C ALA A 80 11.43 -14.28 -1.72
N ILE A 81 10.41 -14.18 -2.57
CA ILE A 81 9.45 -13.08 -2.50
C ILE A 81 8.56 -13.18 -1.25
N THR A 82 8.21 -14.39 -0.83
CA THR A 82 7.43 -14.62 0.41
C THR A 82 8.20 -14.12 1.64
N VAL A 83 9.47 -14.52 1.77
CA VAL A 83 10.34 -14.08 2.87
C VAL A 83 10.53 -12.55 2.82
N THR A 84 10.83 -12.01 1.64
CA THR A 84 10.98 -10.55 1.45
C THR A 84 9.71 -9.80 1.88
N THR A 85 8.55 -10.27 1.45
CA THR A 85 7.24 -9.67 1.78
C THR A 85 6.98 -9.71 3.29
N LEU A 86 7.22 -10.84 3.95
CA LEU A 86 7.02 -10.98 5.40
C LEU A 86 7.96 -10.06 6.20
N LEU A 87 9.24 -10.03 5.84
CA LEU A 87 10.24 -9.18 6.49
C LEU A 87 9.89 -7.70 6.31
N LEU A 88 9.52 -7.26 5.11
CA LEU A 88 9.18 -5.87 4.85
C LEU A 88 7.85 -5.44 5.50
N LEU A 89 6.87 -6.35 5.66
CA LEU A 89 5.69 -6.09 6.48
C LEU A 89 6.06 -5.86 7.96
N LEU A 90 6.95 -6.69 8.52
CA LEU A 90 7.45 -6.50 9.88
C LEU A 90 8.21 -5.18 10.02
N VAL A 91 9.14 -4.89 9.11
CA VAL A 91 9.96 -3.66 9.11
C VAL A 91 9.08 -2.41 8.99
N SER A 92 8.18 -2.36 8.02
CA SER A 92 7.27 -1.21 7.85
C SER A 92 6.37 -1.01 9.06
N THR A 93 5.88 -2.09 9.68
CA THR A 93 5.09 -2.02 10.93
C THR A 93 5.94 -1.49 12.08
N VAL A 94 7.19 -1.93 12.24
CA VAL A 94 8.12 -1.40 13.26
C VAL A 94 8.41 0.08 13.04
N ILE A 95 8.59 0.53 11.79
CA ILE A 95 8.79 1.94 11.46
C ILE A 95 7.57 2.77 11.89
N LEU A 96 6.36 2.30 11.60
CA LEU A 96 5.12 2.96 12.02
C LEU A 96 4.98 3.01 13.54
N LEU A 97 5.14 1.88 14.23
CA LEU A 97 5.09 1.80 15.69
C LEU A 97 6.13 2.71 16.35
N THR A 98 7.32 2.80 15.76
CA THR A 98 8.39 3.68 16.22
C THR A 98 8.04 5.15 16.04
N ARG A 99 7.53 5.53 14.86
CA ARG A 99 7.12 6.91 14.59
C ARG A 99 5.94 7.35 15.43
N LEU A 100 5.03 6.44 15.70
CA LEU A 100 3.91 6.62 16.61
C LEU A 100 4.36 6.52 18.07
N GLU A 101 5.61 6.23 18.40
CA GLU A 101 6.09 6.11 19.79
C GLU A 101 5.26 5.13 20.63
N VAL A 102 4.80 4.03 20.02
CA VAL A 102 4.06 2.99 20.73
C VAL A 102 5.00 2.29 21.71
N TRP A 103 4.52 2.08 22.93
CA TRP A 103 5.21 1.33 23.98
C TRP A 103 6.65 1.82 24.23
N SER A 104 6.86 3.15 24.27
CA SER A 104 8.17 3.76 24.52
C SER A 104 8.69 3.49 25.94
N THR A 105 7.80 3.49 26.93
CA THR A 105 8.11 3.19 28.34
C THR A 105 7.18 2.10 28.87
N THR A 106 7.65 1.33 29.84
CA THR A 106 6.87 0.29 30.54
C THR A 106 7.52 -0.01 31.88
N ARG A 107 6.71 -0.43 32.86
CA ARG A 107 7.18 -0.99 34.15
C ARG A 107 7.04 -2.51 34.21
N ILE A 108 6.45 -3.11 33.18
CA ILE A 108 6.09 -4.53 33.15
C ILE A 108 7.28 -5.38 32.68
N THR A 109 8.09 -4.86 31.76
CA THR A 109 9.14 -5.63 31.08
C THR A 109 10.44 -4.82 30.97
N GLY A 110 11.58 -5.51 30.93
CA GLY A 110 12.91 -4.88 31.01
C GLY A 110 13.61 -4.65 29.67
N GLU A 111 13.12 -5.24 28.58
CA GLU A 111 13.75 -5.16 27.27
C GLU A 111 13.63 -3.76 26.63
N PRO A 112 14.53 -3.38 25.71
CA PRO A 112 14.47 -2.10 25.01
C PRO A 112 13.18 -1.90 24.20
N ALA A 113 12.77 -0.64 24.01
CA ALA A 113 11.54 -0.30 23.27
C ALA A 113 11.50 -0.84 21.84
N TRP A 114 12.64 -0.95 21.16
CA TRP A 114 12.70 -1.50 19.80
C TRP A 114 12.35 -3.00 19.78
N VAL A 115 12.78 -3.77 20.79
CA VAL A 115 12.44 -5.20 20.92
C VAL A 115 10.94 -5.37 21.13
N ARG A 116 10.34 -4.56 22.01
CA ARG A 116 8.89 -4.56 22.25
C ARG A 116 8.10 -4.26 20.98
N ARG A 117 8.57 -3.30 20.19
CA ARG A 117 7.93 -2.94 18.91
C ARG A 117 8.10 -4.04 17.86
N CYS A 118 9.21 -4.75 17.83
CA CYS A 118 9.37 -5.94 16.99
C CYS A 118 8.36 -7.04 17.37
N TRP A 119 8.20 -7.31 18.67
CA TRP A 119 7.19 -8.27 19.14
C TRP A 119 5.76 -7.81 18.86
N LEU A 120 5.46 -6.52 19.01
CA LEU A 120 4.14 -6.00 18.68
C LEU A 120 3.88 -6.04 17.17
N ALA A 121 4.88 -5.69 16.34
CA ALA A 121 4.79 -5.81 14.91
C ALA A 121 4.52 -7.26 14.49
N ALA A 122 5.23 -8.22 15.09
CA ALA A 122 4.98 -9.64 14.92
C ALA A 122 3.55 -10.04 15.30
N ALA A 123 3.04 -9.56 16.44
CA ALA A 123 1.69 -9.85 16.91
C ALA A 123 0.59 -9.25 16.02
N VAL A 124 0.88 -8.16 15.31
CA VAL A 124 -0.03 -7.52 14.34
C VAL A 124 0.07 -8.20 12.96
N VAL A 125 1.28 -8.43 12.48
CA VAL A 125 1.54 -8.98 11.14
C VAL A 125 1.10 -10.44 11.06
N ALA A 126 1.35 -11.25 12.08
CA ALA A 126 0.96 -12.66 12.08
C ALA A 126 -0.51 -12.86 11.70
N PRO A 127 -1.52 -12.35 12.44
CA PRO A 127 -2.91 -12.48 12.05
C PRO A 127 -3.25 -11.75 10.74
N ALA A 128 -2.59 -10.63 10.41
CA ALA A 128 -2.84 -9.92 9.16
C ALA A 128 -2.53 -10.78 7.93
N VAL A 129 -1.44 -11.55 7.96
CA VAL A 129 -1.06 -12.49 6.88
C VAL A 129 -2.14 -13.54 6.62
N ILE A 130 -2.86 -13.96 7.67
CA ILE A 130 -3.85 -15.03 7.59
C ILE A 130 -5.23 -14.49 7.19
N TYR A 131 -5.64 -13.38 7.81
CA TYR A 131 -7.03 -12.94 7.82
C TYR A 131 -7.30 -11.69 7.00
N LEU A 132 -6.33 -10.79 6.80
CA LEU A 132 -6.56 -9.56 6.04
C LEU A 132 -6.35 -9.85 4.56
N GLU A 133 -7.44 -9.82 3.80
CA GLU A 133 -7.45 -10.22 2.39
C GLU A 133 -6.38 -9.50 1.54
N PRO A 134 -6.17 -8.17 1.61
CA PRO A 134 -5.13 -7.55 0.79
C PRO A 134 -3.73 -8.05 1.12
N ILE A 135 -3.47 -8.34 2.40
CA ILE A 135 -2.17 -8.83 2.85
C ILE A 135 -1.97 -10.26 2.39
N ARG A 136 -2.97 -11.13 2.62
CA ARG A 136 -2.95 -12.52 2.17
C ARG A 136 -2.76 -12.61 0.66
N SER A 137 -3.51 -11.83 -0.12
CA SER A 137 -3.40 -11.80 -1.58
C SER A 137 -2.01 -11.39 -2.04
N ASN A 138 -1.30 -10.48 -1.35
CA ASN A 138 0.08 -10.17 -1.73
C ASN A 138 1.00 -11.41 -1.64
N PHE A 139 0.79 -12.27 -0.64
CA PHE A 139 1.49 -13.54 -0.57
C PHE A 139 1.03 -14.45 -1.70
N ASP A 140 -0.27 -14.72 -1.81
CA ASP A 140 -0.85 -15.64 -2.81
C ASP A 140 -0.34 -15.36 -4.23
N PHE A 141 -0.31 -14.09 -4.63
CA PHE A 141 0.15 -13.65 -5.94
C PHE A 141 1.68 -13.51 -6.06
N GLY A 142 2.42 -13.30 -4.95
CA GLY A 142 3.85 -12.98 -4.98
C GLY A 142 4.13 -11.53 -5.37
N GLN A 143 3.30 -10.60 -4.89
CA GLN A 143 3.27 -9.20 -5.31
C GLN A 143 4.35 -8.32 -4.70
N ILE A 144 4.78 -7.30 -5.44
CA ILE A 144 5.78 -6.33 -4.97
C ILE A 144 5.18 -5.16 -4.17
N ASN A 145 3.86 -5.11 -3.98
CA ASN A 145 3.23 -3.91 -3.42
C ASN A 145 3.67 -3.64 -1.98
N VAL A 146 3.97 -4.68 -1.20
CA VAL A 146 4.61 -4.55 0.13
C VAL A 146 5.98 -3.91 0.03
N VAL A 147 6.79 -4.24 -0.99
CA VAL A 147 8.10 -3.63 -1.23
C VAL A 147 7.92 -2.13 -1.46
N LEU A 148 7.04 -1.75 -2.39
CA LEU A 148 6.76 -0.35 -2.72
C LEU A 148 6.20 0.42 -1.53
N MET A 149 5.23 -0.15 -0.81
CA MET A 149 4.68 0.44 0.42
C MET A 149 5.79 0.67 1.46
N THR A 150 6.69 -0.29 1.63
CA THR A 150 7.77 -0.19 2.61
C THR A 150 8.80 0.87 2.20
N LEU A 151 9.14 0.99 0.91
CA LEU A 151 9.98 2.09 0.41
C LEU A 151 9.35 3.45 0.73
N VAL A 152 8.05 3.63 0.46
CA VAL A 152 7.32 4.87 0.79
C VAL A 152 7.34 5.14 2.30
N ILE A 153 7.02 4.13 3.12
CA ILE A 153 7.00 4.26 4.59
C ILE A 153 8.39 4.62 5.11
N ALA A 154 9.43 3.89 4.69
CA ALA A 154 10.80 4.12 5.11
C ALA A 154 11.32 5.52 4.74
N ASP A 155 10.85 6.10 3.64
CA ASP A 155 11.23 7.45 3.21
C ASP A 155 10.44 8.54 3.94
N CYS A 156 9.13 8.35 4.10
CA CYS A 156 8.20 9.40 4.52
C CYS A 156 7.97 9.47 6.04
N VAL A 157 8.14 8.36 6.75
CA VAL A 157 7.69 8.18 8.14
C VAL A 157 8.78 8.46 9.18
N PRO A 158 10.02 7.93 9.05
CA PRO A 158 11.10 8.20 10.01
C PRO A 158 11.39 9.69 10.17
N ARG A 159 11.73 10.12 11.40
CA ARG A 159 12.14 11.51 11.67
C ARG A 159 13.41 11.89 10.91
N ARG A 160 14.37 10.95 10.87
CA ARG A 160 15.63 11.03 10.13
C ARG A 160 15.81 9.75 9.32
N THR A 161 16.42 9.87 8.16
CA THR A 161 16.76 8.77 7.26
C THR A 161 18.27 8.79 7.04
N PRO A 162 18.93 7.62 6.85
CA PRO A 162 20.36 7.59 6.51
C PRO A 162 20.61 7.95 5.05
N TRP A 163 19.56 7.96 4.21
CA TRP A 163 19.58 8.47 2.84
C TRP A 163 18.90 9.84 2.72
N PRO A 164 19.12 10.58 1.62
CA PRO A 164 18.36 11.79 1.31
C PRO A 164 16.87 11.46 1.19
N ARG A 165 16.03 12.07 2.04
CA ARG A 165 14.57 11.87 2.00
C ARG A 165 14.04 12.22 0.60
N GLY A 166 13.27 11.30 0.03
CA GLY A 166 12.75 11.37 -1.32
C GLY A 166 13.36 10.31 -2.25
N MET A 167 14.53 9.77 -1.90
CA MET A 167 15.28 8.82 -2.74
C MET A 167 14.53 7.49 -2.93
N LEU A 168 14.03 6.90 -1.85
CA LEU A 168 13.31 5.63 -1.93
C LEU A 168 11.95 5.78 -2.59
N LEU A 169 11.25 6.91 -2.37
CA LEU A 169 10.03 7.21 -3.11
C LEU A 169 10.31 7.34 -4.61
N GLY A 170 11.40 8.01 -5.00
CA GLY A 170 11.78 8.14 -6.41
C GLY A 170 12.06 6.78 -7.07
N LEU A 171 12.79 5.90 -6.38
CA LEU A 171 13.00 4.53 -6.83
C LEU A 171 11.69 3.74 -6.96
N ALA A 172 10.78 3.88 -5.98
CA ALA A 172 9.48 3.22 -6.03
C ALA A 172 8.64 3.69 -7.23
N ILE A 173 8.68 4.99 -7.57
CA ILE A 173 8.02 5.56 -8.76
C ILE A 173 8.59 4.99 -10.06
N ALA A 174 9.92 4.85 -10.15
CA ALA A 174 10.57 4.28 -11.32
C ALA A 174 10.27 2.78 -11.50
N LEU A 175 9.96 2.07 -10.41
CA LEU A 175 9.58 0.66 -10.41
C LEU A 175 8.10 0.41 -10.71
N LYS A 176 7.22 1.33 -10.31
CA LYS A 176 5.78 1.31 -10.59
C LYS A 176 5.30 2.75 -10.48
N LEU A 177 4.50 3.25 -11.40
CA LEU A 177 4.11 4.67 -11.38
C LEU A 177 3.22 5.05 -10.18
N THR A 178 2.52 4.09 -9.57
CA THR A 178 1.50 4.32 -8.54
C THR A 178 1.97 5.10 -7.29
N PRO A 179 3.20 4.96 -6.76
CA PRO A 179 3.67 5.76 -5.63
C PRO A 179 3.85 7.25 -5.95
N ALA A 180 3.75 7.68 -7.23
CA ALA A 180 3.86 9.10 -7.58
C ALA A 180 2.83 9.98 -6.86
N VAL A 181 1.69 9.40 -6.46
CA VAL A 181 0.69 10.07 -5.62
C VAL A 181 1.27 10.64 -4.32
N PHE A 182 2.32 10.03 -3.76
CA PHE A 182 2.97 10.48 -2.53
C PHE A 182 3.80 11.76 -2.70
N LEU A 183 4.03 12.25 -3.93
CA LEU A 183 4.51 13.62 -4.14
C LEU A 183 3.56 14.64 -3.49
N LEU A 184 2.25 14.37 -3.48
CA LEU A 184 1.26 15.18 -2.79
C LEU A 184 1.58 15.32 -1.30
N TYR A 185 2.11 14.27 -0.65
CA TYR A 185 2.47 14.32 0.77
C TYR A 185 3.59 15.34 1.04
N PHE A 186 4.66 15.34 0.24
CA PHE A 186 5.73 16.32 0.39
C PHE A 186 5.30 17.74 -0.02
N LEU A 187 4.46 17.87 -1.04
CA LEU A 187 3.86 19.14 -1.43
C LEU A 187 3.04 19.76 -0.29
N LEU A 188 2.19 18.96 0.36
CA LEU A 188 1.37 19.42 1.50
C LEU A 188 2.21 19.73 2.74
N ARG A 189 3.36 19.07 2.90
CA ARG A 189 4.35 19.38 3.93
C ARG A 189 5.26 20.57 3.59
N ARG A 190 5.18 21.07 2.35
CA ARG A 190 6.11 22.09 1.80
C ARG A 190 7.58 21.65 1.87
N ASP A 191 7.83 20.35 1.77
CA ASP A 191 9.19 19.78 1.75
C ASP A 191 9.71 19.76 0.32
N THR A 192 10.08 20.94 -0.20
CA THR A 192 10.55 21.11 -1.59
C THR A 192 11.83 20.33 -1.86
N ARG A 193 12.71 20.21 -0.86
CA ARG A 193 13.92 19.39 -0.96
C ARG A 193 13.56 17.92 -1.22
N ALA A 194 12.65 17.35 -0.43
CA ALA A 194 12.23 15.96 -0.64
C ALA A 194 11.54 15.77 -2.00
N LEU A 195 10.70 16.72 -2.45
CA LEU A 195 10.11 16.68 -3.79
C LEU A 195 11.17 16.63 -4.90
N LEU A 196 12.17 17.51 -4.83
CA LEU A 196 13.24 17.56 -5.82
C LEU A 196 14.11 16.31 -5.79
N ILE A 197 14.42 15.78 -4.61
CA ILE A 197 15.16 14.51 -4.48
C ILE A 197 14.33 13.37 -5.06
N THR A 198 13.02 13.30 -4.79
CA THR A 198 12.14 12.28 -5.40
C THR A 198 12.13 12.37 -6.91
N ALA A 199 11.97 13.57 -7.47
CA ALA A 199 11.99 13.77 -8.92
C ALA A 199 13.34 13.37 -9.53
N ALA A 200 14.45 13.78 -8.91
CA ALA A 200 15.79 13.43 -9.37
C ALA A 200 16.06 11.93 -9.27
N SER A 201 15.70 11.28 -8.16
CA SER A 201 15.89 9.83 -7.99
C SER A 201 15.01 9.01 -8.94
N ALA A 202 13.77 9.43 -9.18
CA ALA A 202 12.91 8.81 -10.19
C ALA A 202 13.52 8.95 -11.59
N ALA A 203 13.96 10.15 -11.96
CA ALA A 203 14.59 10.40 -13.25
C ALA A 203 15.88 9.56 -13.44
N VAL A 204 16.77 9.54 -12.45
CA VAL A 204 18.00 8.74 -12.50
C VAL A 204 17.70 7.25 -12.62
N ALA A 205 16.75 6.73 -11.84
CA ALA A 205 16.35 5.33 -11.93
C ALA A 205 15.71 4.99 -13.29
N THR A 206 14.83 5.85 -13.81
CA THR A 206 14.25 5.68 -15.15
C THR A 206 15.33 5.73 -16.24
N LEU A 207 16.31 6.63 -16.14
CA LEU A 207 17.45 6.69 -17.07
C LEU A 207 18.32 5.44 -16.99
N ALA A 208 18.50 4.85 -15.80
CA ALA A 208 19.13 3.54 -15.69
C ALA A 208 18.33 2.46 -16.43
N GLY A 209 16.99 2.52 -16.38
CA GLY A 209 16.12 1.68 -17.20
C GLY A 209 16.38 1.83 -18.71
N PHE A 210 16.55 3.06 -19.20
CA PHE A 210 16.93 3.32 -20.59
C PHE A 210 18.33 2.76 -20.94
N ALA A 211 19.28 2.85 -20.01
CA ALA A 211 20.63 2.31 -20.20
C ALA A 211 20.64 0.78 -20.30
N PHE A 212 19.81 0.09 -19.51
CA PHE A 212 19.75 -1.38 -19.48
C PHE A 212 18.75 -1.99 -20.47
N ALA A 213 17.71 -1.26 -20.85
CA ALA A 213 16.59 -1.76 -21.66
C ALA A 213 16.05 -0.63 -22.57
N TRP A 214 16.89 -0.13 -23.48
CA TRP A 214 16.58 1.05 -24.31
C TRP A 214 15.27 0.93 -25.10
N ARG A 215 15.12 -0.16 -25.88
CA ARG A 215 13.96 -0.36 -26.77
C ARG A 215 12.66 -0.47 -25.98
N ASP A 216 12.65 -1.29 -24.93
CA ASP A 216 11.50 -1.46 -24.06
C ASP A 216 11.17 -0.18 -23.29
N SER A 217 12.18 0.62 -22.92
CA SER A 217 11.96 1.93 -22.27
C SER A 217 11.31 2.92 -23.22
N TRP A 218 11.75 2.99 -24.46
CA TRP A 218 11.11 3.84 -25.45
C TRP A 218 9.64 3.45 -25.67
N GLU A 219 9.38 2.17 -25.88
CA GLU A 219 8.04 1.63 -26.09
C GLU A 219 7.13 1.85 -24.86
N TYR A 220 7.66 1.60 -23.66
CA TYR A 220 6.91 1.75 -22.41
C TYR A 220 6.41 3.19 -22.21
N TRP A 221 7.31 4.16 -22.31
CA TRP A 221 7.00 5.55 -21.99
C TRP A 221 6.23 6.28 -23.09
N THR A 222 6.27 5.78 -24.33
CA THR A 222 5.55 6.41 -25.46
C THR A 222 4.18 5.78 -25.75
N GLN A 223 4.02 4.48 -25.50
CA GLN A 223 2.81 3.74 -25.88
C GLN A 223 2.20 3.01 -24.68
N THR A 224 2.99 2.15 -24.02
CA THR A 224 2.48 1.16 -23.08
C THR A 224 1.88 1.76 -21.81
N VAL A 225 2.45 2.87 -21.30
CA VAL A 225 1.99 3.53 -20.07
C VAL A 225 0.58 4.14 -20.23
N GLY A 226 0.21 4.55 -21.45
CA GLY A 226 -1.11 5.10 -21.77
C GLY A 226 -2.17 4.03 -22.03
N ASN A 227 -1.76 2.83 -22.45
CA ASN A 227 -2.68 1.72 -22.74
C ASN A 227 -3.01 0.91 -21.47
N THR A 228 -3.87 1.44 -20.60
CA THR A 228 -4.27 0.74 -19.38
C THR A 228 -5.23 -0.42 -19.63
N GLY A 229 -5.87 -0.49 -20.81
CA GLY A 229 -6.82 -1.54 -21.16
C GLY A 229 -6.20 -2.94 -21.21
N ARG A 230 -4.91 -3.03 -21.54
CA ARG A 230 -4.14 -4.28 -21.59
C ARG A 230 -4.02 -5.02 -20.25
N ILE A 231 -4.24 -4.33 -19.13
CA ILE A 231 -3.98 -4.87 -17.78
C ILE A 231 -5.12 -5.81 -17.33
N GLY A 232 -6.31 -5.67 -17.93
CA GLY A 232 -7.49 -6.46 -17.61
C GLY A 232 -8.77 -5.63 -17.48
N PRO A 233 -9.94 -6.28 -17.40
CA PRO A 233 -11.23 -5.58 -17.38
C PRO A 233 -11.42 -4.78 -16.10
N ALA A 234 -11.83 -3.51 -16.25
CA ALA A 234 -12.12 -2.62 -15.12
C ALA A 234 -13.24 -3.15 -14.20
N THR A 235 -14.11 -4.02 -14.73
CA THR A 235 -15.22 -4.67 -14.01
C THR A 235 -14.80 -5.86 -13.15
N LEU A 236 -13.52 -6.27 -13.10
CA LEU A 236 -13.11 -7.41 -12.27
C LEU A 236 -13.41 -7.14 -10.79
N ASN A 237 -14.12 -8.02 -10.07
CA ASN A 237 -14.56 -7.82 -8.67
C ASN A 237 -13.48 -7.29 -7.72
N THR A 238 -12.24 -7.74 -7.85
CA THR A 238 -11.11 -7.29 -7.02
C THR A 238 -10.70 -5.85 -7.29
N ASN A 239 -11.08 -5.24 -8.41
CA ASN A 239 -10.83 -3.83 -8.72
C ASN A 239 -11.71 -2.92 -7.84
N GLN A 240 -11.11 -2.46 -6.75
CA GLN A 240 -11.72 -1.69 -5.68
C GLN A 240 -11.30 -0.23 -5.80
N ASN A 241 -11.86 0.51 -6.76
CA ASN A 241 -11.62 1.94 -6.97
C ASN A 241 -12.83 2.61 -7.63
N ILE A 242 -12.76 3.92 -7.85
CA ILE A 242 -13.85 4.69 -8.49
C ILE A 242 -14.10 4.17 -9.91
N ALA A 243 -13.03 3.91 -10.68
CA ALA A 243 -13.15 3.44 -12.07
C ALA A 243 -13.89 2.10 -12.16
N GLY A 244 -13.55 1.13 -11.32
CA GLY A 244 -14.17 -0.18 -11.25
C GLY A 244 -15.59 -0.14 -10.69
N ALA A 245 -15.89 0.76 -9.75
CA ALA A 245 -17.26 0.97 -9.29
C ALA A 245 -18.15 1.50 -10.43
N LEU A 246 -17.69 2.53 -11.16
CA LEU A 246 -18.43 3.09 -12.29
C LEU A 246 -18.55 2.11 -13.46
N ALA A 247 -17.52 1.29 -13.72
CA ALA A 247 -17.54 0.28 -14.78
C ALA A 247 -18.64 -0.78 -14.59
N ARG A 248 -19.06 -1.06 -13.34
CA ARG A 248 -20.11 -2.04 -13.03
C ARG A 248 -21.54 -1.50 -13.21
N LEU A 249 -21.68 -0.18 -13.37
CA LEU A 249 -22.98 0.49 -13.48
C LEU A 249 -23.57 0.46 -14.91
N GLY A 250 -22.85 -0.09 -15.89
CA GLY A 250 -23.32 -0.16 -17.28
C GLY A 250 -23.34 1.19 -18.01
N LEU A 251 -22.57 2.18 -17.51
CA LEU A 251 -22.47 3.52 -18.09
C LEU A 251 -21.65 3.51 -19.39
N GLY A 252 -21.99 4.42 -20.31
CA GLY A 252 -21.22 4.66 -21.52
C GLY A 252 -19.79 5.14 -21.22
N GLU A 253 -18.86 4.96 -22.16
CA GLU A 253 -17.44 5.28 -21.93
C GLU A 253 -17.18 6.75 -21.59
N GLY A 254 -17.81 7.66 -22.32
CA GLY A 254 -17.69 9.11 -22.09
C GLY A 254 -18.26 9.54 -20.74
N GLU A 255 -19.43 9.02 -20.37
CA GLU A 255 -20.07 9.29 -19.07
C GLU A 255 -19.20 8.78 -17.92
N ARG A 256 -18.69 7.55 -18.05
CA ARG A 256 -17.79 6.92 -17.08
C ARG A 256 -16.51 7.73 -16.89
N PHE A 257 -15.88 8.18 -17.97
CA PHE A 257 -14.67 9.00 -17.92
C PHE A 257 -14.92 10.35 -17.24
N LEU A 258 -16.02 11.02 -17.57
CA LEU A 258 -16.41 12.30 -16.98
C LEU A 258 -16.66 12.16 -15.47
N LEU A 259 -17.48 11.19 -15.07
CA LEU A 259 -17.81 10.93 -13.66
C LEU A 259 -16.58 10.51 -12.86
N TRP A 260 -15.73 9.66 -13.42
CA TRP A 260 -14.46 9.28 -12.81
C TRP A 260 -13.57 10.51 -12.57
N THR A 261 -13.41 11.37 -13.59
CA THR A 261 -12.62 12.60 -13.49
C THR A 261 -13.14 13.54 -12.40
N ILE A 262 -14.45 13.80 -12.37
CA ILE A 262 -15.09 14.65 -11.35
C ILE A 262 -14.87 14.06 -9.95
N ALA A 263 -15.10 12.76 -9.78
CA ALA A 263 -14.91 12.08 -8.51
C ALA A 263 -13.44 12.11 -8.05
N CYS A 264 -12.48 11.94 -8.96
CA CYS A 264 -11.05 12.07 -8.66
C CYS A 264 -10.69 13.45 -8.11
N PHE A 265 -11.17 14.53 -8.73
CA PHE A 265 -10.95 15.90 -8.24
C PHE A 265 -11.66 16.17 -6.91
N ALA A 266 -12.87 15.64 -6.71
CA ALA A 266 -13.59 15.76 -5.45
C ALA A 266 -12.84 15.07 -4.30
N VAL A 267 -12.38 13.83 -4.50
CA VAL A 267 -11.59 13.09 -3.51
C VAL A 267 -10.22 13.75 -3.30
N LEU A 268 -9.60 14.33 -4.33
CA LEU A 268 -8.37 15.12 -4.17
C LEU A 268 -8.61 16.32 -3.24
N GLY A 269 -9.66 17.10 -3.46
CA GLY A 269 -10.01 18.24 -2.60
C GLY A 269 -10.21 17.83 -1.14
N LEU A 270 -10.94 16.73 -0.92
CA LEU A 270 -11.18 16.16 0.40
C LEU A 270 -9.88 15.65 1.05
N THR A 271 -9.01 15.00 0.28
CA THR A 271 -7.72 14.49 0.74
C THR A 271 -6.79 15.64 1.14
N VAL A 272 -6.73 16.70 0.34
CA VAL A 272 -5.95 17.91 0.66
C VAL A 272 -6.47 18.56 1.95
N TRP A 273 -7.78 18.67 2.11
CA TRP A 273 -8.39 19.18 3.34
C TRP A 273 -8.01 18.33 4.56
N ALA A 274 -8.19 17.02 4.48
CA ALA A 274 -7.95 16.08 5.56
C ALA A 274 -6.46 16.00 5.93
N ALA A 275 -5.59 15.86 4.94
CA ALA A 275 -4.14 15.81 5.16
C ALA A 275 -3.61 17.12 5.75
N ARG A 276 -4.10 18.29 5.30
CA ARG A 276 -3.72 19.59 5.92
C ARG A 276 -4.21 19.72 7.35
N ARG A 277 -5.39 19.19 7.69
CA ARG A 277 -5.92 19.13 9.07
C ARG A 277 -5.04 18.22 9.93
N ALA A 278 -4.75 17.01 9.47
CA ALA A 278 -3.89 16.05 10.16
C ALA A 278 -2.46 16.58 10.37
N LEU A 279 -1.87 17.23 9.37
CA LEU A 279 -0.55 17.86 9.48
C LEU A 279 -0.53 18.98 10.54
N ARG A 280 -1.54 19.86 10.55
CA ARG A 280 -1.69 20.90 11.56
C ARG A 280 -1.92 20.34 12.97
N ALA A 281 -2.54 19.17 13.08
CA ALA A 281 -2.72 18.45 14.34
C ALA A 281 -1.48 17.64 14.77
N GLY A 282 -0.34 17.77 14.07
CA GLY A 282 0.89 17.04 14.40
C GLY A 282 0.83 15.54 14.05
N GLN A 283 -0.07 15.13 13.15
CA GLN A 283 -0.27 13.74 12.73
C GLN A 283 0.17 13.50 11.28
N PRO A 284 1.48 13.57 10.97
CA PRO A 284 1.97 13.41 9.59
C PRO A 284 1.77 12.01 9.03
N VAL A 285 1.79 10.97 9.87
CA VAL A 285 1.53 9.59 9.41
C VAL A 285 0.08 9.45 8.96
N LEU A 286 -0.88 10.07 9.67
CA LEU A 286 -2.29 10.07 9.26
C LEU A 286 -2.50 10.83 7.94
N ALA A 287 -1.75 11.93 7.72
CA ALA A 287 -1.76 12.62 6.44
C ALA A 287 -1.21 11.76 5.30
N LEU A 288 -0.16 10.98 5.55
CA LEU A 288 0.37 10.00 4.59
C LEU A 288 -0.68 8.92 4.25
N ILE A 289 -1.41 8.42 5.26
CA ILE A 289 -2.51 7.47 5.07
C ILE A 289 -3.61 8.06 4.19
N CYS A 290 -3.97 9.33 4.35
CA CYS A 290 -4.96 9.98 3.47
C CYS A 290 -4.51 9.97 2.00
N VAL A 291 -3.22 10.24 1.75
CA VAL A 291 -2.65 10.22 0.39
C VAL A 291 -2.61 8.80 -0.18
N ALA A 292 -2.32 7.79 0.65
CA ALA A 292 -2.38 6.39 0.23
C ALA A 292 -3.81 5.97 -0.16
N MET A 293 -4.81 6.32 0.65
CA MET A 293 -6.22 6.05 0.37
C MET A 293 -6.67 6.76 -0.91
N PHE A 294 -6.30 8.03 -1.07
CA PHE A 294 -6.54 8.77 -2.31
C PHE A 294 -6.00 8.04 -3.53
N GLY A 295 -4.74 7.62 -3.51
CA GLY A 295 -4.11 6.89 -4.61
C GLY A 295 -4.85 5.61 -5.01
N LEU A 296 -5.30 4.82 -4.03
CA LEU A 296 -6.09 3.61 -4.27
C LEU A 296 -7.47 3.90 -4.87
N MET A 297 -8.11 5.00 -4.45
CA MET A 297 -9.43 5.36 -4.96
C MET A 297 -9.39 5.86 -6.41
N VAL A 298 -8.36 6.64 -6.77
CA VAL A 298 -8.30 7.33 -8.07
C VAL A 298 -7.52 6.60 -9.14
N SER A 299 -6.63 5.67 -8.77
CA SER A 299 -5.92 4.83 -9.75
C SER A 299 -6.94 4.11 -10.65
N PRO A 300 -6.72 4.01 -11.97
CA PRO A 300 -7.63 3.30 -12.87
C PRO A 300 -7.73 1.80 -12.52
N VAL A 301 -6.67 1.24 -11.93
CA VAL A 301 -6.64 -0.15 -11.45
C VAL A 301 -6.15 -0.18 -9.99
N SER A 302 -6.97 -0.73 -9.10
CA SER A 302 -6.63 -1.01 -7.70
C SER A 302 -7.28 -2.32 -7.27
N TRP A 303 -6.73 -3.43 -7.76
CA TRP A 303 -7.06 -4.76 -7.28
C TRP A 303 -6.86 -4.90 -5.78
N SER A 304 -7.49 -5.90 -5.18
CA SER A 304 -7.53 -6.07 -3.74
C SER A 304 -6.14 -6.17 -3.10
N HIS A 305 -5.17 -6.81 -3.74
CA HIS A 305 -3.78 -6.84 -3.27
C HIS A 305 -3.06 -5.46 -3.34
N HIS A 306 -3.53 -4.48 -4.13
CA HIS A 306 -3.00 -3.12 -4.07
C HIS A 306 -3.36 -2.42 -2.75
N TRP A 307 -4.41 -2.88 -2.06
CA TRP A 307 -4.85 -2.37 -0.76
C TRP A 307 -3.98 -2.81 0.43
N VAL A 308 -2.71 -3.16 0.19
CA VAL A 308 -1.71 -3.46 1.24
C VAL A 308 -1.60 -2.36 2.32
N TRP A 309 -1.91 -1.11 1.94
CA TRP A 309 -2.01 0.04 2.84
C TRP A 309 -3.12 -0.07 3.89
N ALA A 310 -4.01 -1.05 3.79
CA ALA A 310 -5.05 -1.30 4.78
C ALA A 310 -4.47 -1.57 6.17
N LEU A 311 -3.39 -2.35 6.25
CA LEU A 311 -2.74 -2.67 7.53
C LEU A 311 -2.12 -1.42 8.21
N PRO A 312 -1.28 -0.60 7.53
CA PRO A 312 -0.86 0.70 8.06
C PRO A 312 -2.02 1.59 8.49
N THR A 313 -3.10 1.63 7.71
CA THR A 313 -4.27 2.49 7.97
C THR A 313 -4.99 2.08 9.24
N VAL A 314 -5.30 0.79 9.40
CA VAL A 314 -5.92 0.23 10.62
C VAL A 314 -5.02 0.46 11.83
N LEU A 315 -3.72 0.20 11.72
CA LEU A 315 -2.76 0.39 12.81
C LEU A 315 -2.69 1.85 13.27
N VAL A 316 -2.50 2.78 12.33
CA VAL A 316 -2.39 4.22 12.63
C VAL A 316 -3.69 4.75 13.20
N SER A 317 -4.84 4.42 12.59
CA SER A 317 -6.14 4.86 13.08
C SER A 317 -6.47 4.29 14.47
N ALA A 318 -6.18 3.01 14.75
CA ALA A 318 -6.37 2.41 16.08
C ALA A 318 -5.52 3.11 17.16
N VAL A 319 -4.23 3.29 16.89
CA VAL A 319 -3.32 3.95 17.84
C VAL A 319 -3.77 5.38 18.12
N LEU A 320 -4.15 6.13 17.08
CA LEU A 320 -4.61 7.51 17.23
C LEU A 320 -6.02 7.60 17.85
N ALA A 321 -6.90 6.63 17.63
CA ALA A 321 -8.21 6.56 18.28
C ALA A 321 -8.06 6.54 19.80
N VAL A 322 -7.15 5.71 20.32
CA VAL A 322 -6.88 5.60 21.76
C VAL A 322 -6.21 6.87 22.27
N ARG A 323 -5.13 7.32 21.63
CA ARG A 323 -4.33 8.47 22.09
C ARG A 323 -5.09 9.78 22.08
N LEU A 324 -5.90 10.00 21.05
CA LEU A 324 -6.68 11.22 20.89
C LEU A 324 -8.11 11.09 21.43
N ARG A 325 -8.46 9.92 22.00
CA ARG A 325 -9.84 9.57 22.42
C ARG A 325 -10.87 9.86 21.32
N HIS A 326 -10.52 9.53 20.08
CA HIS A 326 -11.29 9.87 18.90
C HIS A 326 -12.08 8.65 18.40
N VAL A 327 -13.33 8.52 18.86
CA VAL A 327 -14.19 7.34 18.61
C VAL A 327 -14.30 7.02 17.12
N ALA A 328 -14.50 8.02 16.27
CA ALA A 328 -14.64 7.77 14.83
C ALA A 328 -13.38 7.15 14.19
N LEU A 329 -12.18 7.42 14.72
CA LEU A 329 -10.95 6.74 14.24
C LEU A 329 -10.96 5.26 14.65
N GLY A 330 -11.48 4.95 15.83
CA GLY A 330 -11.65 3.57 16.30
C GLY A 330 -12.68 2.82 15.45
N VAL A 331 -13.79 3.48 15.10
CA VAL A 331 -14.84 2.92 14.24
C VAL A 331 -14.29 2.60 12.84
N VAL A 332 -13.61 3.53 12.16
CA VAL A 332 -13.05 3.25 10.83
C VAL A 332 -11.94 2.20 10.87
N SER A 333 -11.19 2.11 11.98
CA SER A 333 -10.20 1.05 12.19
C SER A 333 -10.86 -0.33 12.31
N ALA A 334 -11.87 -0.45 13.17
CA ALA A 334 -12.60 -1.71 13.38
C ALA A 334 -13.38 -2.14 12.12
N LEU A 335 -14.04 -1.20 11.43
CA LEU A 335 -14.69 -1.46 10.15
C LEU A 335 -13.69 -1.90 9.09
N GLY A 336 -12.51 -1.28 9.04
CA GLY A 336 -11.43 -1.69 8.15
C GLY A 336 -11.03 -3.14 8.38
N VAL A 337 -10.79 -3.55 9.62
CA VAL A 337 -10.52 -4.95 9.95
C VAL A 337 -11.68 -5.86 9.52
N ALA A 338 -12.92 -5.53 9.88
CA ALA A 338 -14.09 -6.34 9.57
C ALA A 338 -14.27 -6.56 8.06
N LEU A 339 -14.15 -5.49 7.26
CA LEU A 339 -14.28 -5.56 5.80
C LEU A 339 -13.16 -6.41 5.16
N MET A 340 -11.92 -6.28 5.64
CA MET A 340 -10.77 -7.01 5.10
C MET A 340 -10.76 -8.48 5.53
N VAL A 341 -11.39 -8.82 6.65
CA VAL A 341 -11.53 -10.21 7.13
C VAL A 341 -12.70 -10.90 6.46
N TRP A 342 -13.88 -10.28 6.41
CA TRP A 342 -15.07 -10.88 5.80
C TRP A 342 -15.04 -10.84 4.27
N THR A 343 -14.27 -9.94 3.67
CA THR A 343 -14.09 -9.82 2.22
C THR A 343 -15.42 -9.72 1.46
N PRO A 344 -16.21 -8.64 1.61
CA PRO A 344 -17.45 -8.44 0.87
C PRO A 344 -17.28 -8.45 -0.66
N ILE A 345 -16.05 -8.34 -1.18
CA ILE A 345 -15.70 -8.51 -2.60
C ILE A 345 -16.33 -9.78 -3.18
N THR A 346 -16.46 -10.84 -2.39
CA THR A 346 -17.08 -12.13 -2.78
C THR A 346 -18.57 -12.04 -3.09
N LEU A 347 -19.25 -10.96 -2.69
CA LEU A 347 -20.64 -10.68 -3.09
C LEU A 347 -20.76 -10.34 -4.58
N LEU A 348 -19.67 -9.92 -5.22
CA LEU A 348 -19.59 -9.71 -6.66
C LEU A 348 -19.24 -11.04 -7.34
N PRO A 349 -20.12 -11.59 -8.19
CA PRO A 349 -19.85 -12.83 -8.90
C PRO A 349 -18.74 -12.60 -9.94
N VAL A 350 -17.66 -13.36 -9.80
CA VAL A 350 -16.48 -13.25 -10.67
C VAL A 350 -16.90 -13.39 -12.13
N HIS A 351 -16.41 -12.49 -12.99
CA HIS A 351 -16.72 -12.41 -14.43
C HIS A 351 -18.19 -12.12 -14.79
N ARG A 352 -19.06 -11.86 -13.81
CA ARG A 352 -20.47 -11.46 -14.01
C ARG A 352 -20.85 -10.28 -13.15
N GLU A 353 -19.89 -9.42 -12.84
CA GLU A 353 -20.02 -8.39 -11.81
C GLU A 353 -21.06 -7.33 -12.16
N THR A 354 -21.26 -7.03 -13.45
CA THR A 354 -22.29 -6.11 -13.96
C THR A 354 -23.71 -6.65 -13.75
N ALA A 355 -23.89 -7.97 -13.68
CA ALA A 355 -25.18 -8.60 -13.42
C ALA A 355 -25.56 -8.59 -11.93
N ALA A 356 -24.64 -8.21 -11.03
CA ALA A 356 -24.95 -8.13 -9.61
C ALA A 356 -25.92 -6.96 -9.33
N PRO A 357 -26.94 -7.15 -8.47
CA PRO A 357 -27.82 -6.06 -8.06
C PRO A 357 -27.02 -4.98 -7.33
N LEU A 358 -27.48 -3.73 -7.41
CA LEU A 358 -26.75 -2.55 -6.92
C LEU A 358 -26.26 -2.71 -5.47
N TRP A 359 -27.05 -3.28 -4.57
CA TRP A 359 -26.62 -3.49 -3.18
C TRP A 359 -25.40 -4.42 -3.05
N ARG A 360 -25.27 -5.46 -3.91
CA ARG A 360 -24.08 -6.32 -3.95
C ARG A 360 -22.90 -5.59 -4.56
N GLN A 361 -23.12 -4.72 -5.54
CA GLN A 361 -22.06 -3.88 -6.09
C GLN A 361 -21.52 -2.89 -5.05
N LEU A 362 -22.41 -2.24 -4.30
CA LEU A 362 -22.05 -1.29 -3.25
C LEU A 362 -21.33 -1.98 -2.08
N ALA A 363 -21.84 -3.12 -1.62
CA ALA A 363 -21.21 -3.89 -0.55
C ALA A 363 -19.88 -4.53 -1.00
N GLY A 364 -19.84 -5.08 -2.22
CA GLY A 364 -18.64 -5.66 -2.81
C GLY A 364 -17.56 -4.64 -3.15
N GLY A 365 -17.93 -3.37 -3.39
CA GLY A 365 -17.04 -2.23 -3.54
C GLY A 365 -16.66 -1.53 -2.22
N SER A 366 -16.82 -2.21 -1.07
CA SER A 366 -16.73 -1.59 0.26
C SER A 366 -15.40 -0.94 0.60
N TYR A 367 -14.29 -1.36 -0.01
CA TYR A 367 -12.98 -0.74 0.25
C TYR A 367 -12.96 0.73 -0.19
N LEU A 368 -13.66 1.06 -1.28
CA LEU A 368 -13.80 2.43 -1.77
C LEU A 368 -14.47 3.34 -0.72
N TRP A 369 -15.58 2.86 -0.15
CA TRP A 369 -16.34 3.61 0.87
C TRP A 369 -15.56 3.73 2.18
N TRP A 370 -14.83 2.68 2.54
CA TRP A 370 -13.97 2.68 3.71
C TRP A 370 -12.82 3.69 3.58
N ALA A 371 -12.14 3.75 2.42
CA ALA A 371 -11.11 4.76 2.16
C ALA A 371 -11.66 6.17 2.26
N LEU A 372 -12.84 6.42 1.67
CA LEU A 372 -13.51 7.71 1.78
C LEU A 372 -13.78 8.09 3.25
N ALA A 373 -14.33 7.15 4.03
CA ALA A 373 -14.58 7.35 5.46
C ALA A 373 -13.29 7.63 6.25
N VAL A 374 -12.20 6.92 5.96
CA VAL A 374 -10.88 7.16 6.57
C VAL A 374 -10.40 8.59 6.29
N ILE A 375 -10.50 9.06 5.04
CA ILE A 375 -10.09 10.43 4.67
C ILE A 375 -10.96 11.46 5.42
N VAL A 376 -12.28 11.29 5.43
CA VAL A 376 -13.20 12.22 6.13
C VAL A 376 -12.87 12.28 7.62
N VAL A 377 -12.79 11.13 8.28
CA VAL A 377 -12.52 11.02 9.72
C VAL A 377 -11.11 11.53 10.07
N ALA A 378 -10.13 11.30 9.22
CA ALA A 378 -8.79 11.86 9.43
C ALA A 378 -8.81 13.40 9.46
N GLY A 379 -9.66 14.03 8.65
CA GLY A 379 -9.80 15.48 8.60
C GLY A 379 -10.49 16.11 9.81
N THR A 380 -11.22 15.32 10.62
CA THR A 380 -11.83 15.80 11.87
C THR A 380 -10.85 15.84 13.04
N VAL A 381 -9.66 15.25 12.89
CA VAL A 381 -8.60 15.32 13.89
C VAL A 381 -8.15 16.77 14.09
N SER A 382 -8.18 17.24 15.33
CA SER A 382 -7.88 18.63 15.69
C SER A 382 -6.83 18.74 16.80
N THR A 383 -6.17 19.90 16.87
CA THR A 383 -5.10 20.21 17.83
C THR A 383 -5.56 20.15 19.29
N ARG A 384 -6.84 20.43 19.59
CA ARG A 384 -7.39 20.41 20.96
C ARG A 384 -7.30 19.04 21.65
N ALA A 385 -7.36 17.94 20.88
CA ALA A 385 -7.22 16.59 21.43
C ALA A 385 -5.78 16.29 21.90
N ALA A 386 -4.77 16.87 21.22
CA ALA A 386 -3.37 16.68 21.58
C ALA A 386 -2.97 17.45 22.86
N VAL A 387 -3.53 18.65 23.08
CA VAL A 387 -3.25 19.47 24.27
C VAL A 387 -3.82 18.85 25.55
N LYS A 388 -5.04 18.27 25.49
CA LYS A 388 -5.65 17.58 26.66
C LYS A 388 -4.87 16.35 27.12
N SER A 389 -4.15 15.67 26.22
CA SER A 389 -3.30 14.52 26.56
C SER A 389 -2.00 14.92 27.26
N ALA A 390 -1.46 16.11 26.96
CA ALA A 390 -0.26 16.62 27.63
C ALA A 390 -0.60 17.14 29.05
N SER A 391 -1.71 17.87 29.19
CA SER A 391 -2.12 18.44 30.48
C SER A 391 -2.50 17.39 31.53
N SER A 392 -2.88 16.16 31.14
CA SER A 392 -3.19 15.09 32.09
C SER A 392 -1.95 14.39 32.67
N VAL A 393 -0.77 14.58 32.07
CA VAL A 393 0.49 14.00 32.56
C VAL A 393 1.17 14.91 33.59
N ASP A 394 0.99 16.22 33.48
CA ASP A 394 1.59 17.20 34.40
C ASP A 394 0.78 17.46 35.69
N ALA A 395 -0.43 16.91 35.79
CA ALA A 395 -1.29 17.04 36.98
C ALA A 395 -1.03 15.93 38.01
N ALA A 396 0.23 15.68 38.36
CA ALA A 396 0.59 14.93 39.57
C ALA A 396 0.79 15.94 40.72
N PRO A 397 0.09 15.81 41.86
CA PRO A 397 0.21 16.77 42.94
C PRO A 397 1.60 16.68 43.59
N VAL A 398 2.29 17.82 43.64
CA VAL A 398 3.51 18.01 44.43
C VAL A 398 3.17 17.71 45.89
N ALA A 399 3.63 16.57 46.39
CA ALA A 399 3.50 16.22 47.79
C ALA A 399 4.28 17.26 48.63
N ALA A 400 3.55 17.97 49.50
CA ALA A 400 4.09 18.94 50.42
C ALA A 400 5.15 18.28 51.32
N ARG A 401 6.36 18.86 51.34
CA ARG A 401 7.35 18.61 52.39
C ARG A 401 6.78 19.06 53.72
N LYS A 402 6.75 18.16 54.71
CA LYS A 402 6.52 18.52 56.11
C LYS A 402 7.85 18.91 56.78
N PRO A 403 7.81 19.81 57.78
CA PRO A 403 8.96 20.50 58.35
C PRO A 403 9.93 19.60 59.10
#